data_AF-A0A8G1M3S2-F1
#
_entry.id   AF-A0A8G1M3S2-F1
#
_cell.length_a   1.000
_cell.length_b   1.000
_cell.length_c   1.000
_cell.angle_alpha   90.00
_cell.angle_beta   90.00
_cell.angle_gamma   90.00
#
_symmetry.space_group_name_H-M   'P 1'
#
loop_
_entity.id
_entity.type
_entity.pdbx_description
1 polymer ?
#
loop_
_entity_poly.entity_id
_entity_poly.type
_entity_poly.pdbx_seq_one_letter_code
_entity_poly.pdbx_strand_id
1 'polypeptide(L)'
;MSENKTSSWIGATRVLVGLLLAYELAFGGWWKLNTDWIGIGAGGPLAARAARAVSDGTYIWYSVILETVVIPYAWVWSNLALALQLLFALALLFGFWTRPAAVIGVLYFMTVFNMGTIRTSPTFAVAIAFLLVTNAGYHYGLDAWIRQQSGKWAQWSDRIASFGSISRSRHPYIAASAALIGLYYLLTIPERGYAFADGLALVGVELTLLSAVVAGGFALAYRGANVISLAADGLRVFIGYRLLHEVFVRIDPGVNTLPGWAPLESQEAVFTDIAAAHISPVTIFIEAVILPILPAWVIFFAVIQTVSGIALFIGYRTRLFGFITVGYLVMLIALGFVRLAPLLLMSAIPAATLGGRYASIDSINGRSQNPMTVTFSQLPVSSQTMLYGLSVISVVFVVVGLVLGVEPSGYRSTTGQISLVMIGFTIAALVFGAQGFSSPEQT
;
A
#
# COMPACT_ATOMS: atom_id res chain seq x y z
N MET A 1 23.94 3.49 -3.75
CA MET A 1 22.80 4.14 -4.44
C MET A 1 22.85 5.59 -4.02
N SER A 2 22.93 6.52 -4.98
CA SER A 2 23.01 7.95 -4.66
C SER A 2 21.77 8.39 -3.87
N GLU A 3 21.94 9.38 -3.00
CA GLU A 3 20.90 9.92 -2.13
C GLU A 3 19.68 10.39 -2.94
N ASN A 4 19.93 11.02 -4.10
CA ASN A 4 18.91 11.47 -5.04
C ASN A 4 17.97 10.34 -5.50
N LYS A 5 18.52 9.18 -5.90
CA LYS A 5 17.70 8.03 -6.35
C LYS A 5 16.81 7.50 -5.22
N THR A 6 17.32 7.46 -3.99
CA THR A 6 16.55 7.01 -2.83
C THR A 6 15.40 7.98 -2.55
N SER A 7 15.71 9.28 -2.59
CA SER A 7 14.73 10.36 -2.42
C SER A 7 13.59 10.28 -3.44
N SER A 8 13.88 10.03 -4.72
CA SER A 8 12.86 9.99 -5.76
C SER A 8 11.86 8.85 -5.54
N TRP A 9 12.32 7.65 -5.14
CA TRP A 9 11.42 6.53 -4.88
C TRP A 9 10.57 6.71 -3.62
N ILE A 10 11.11 7.38 -2.59
CA ILE A 10 10.33 7.74 -1.40
C ILE A 10 9.21 8.73 -1.78
N GLY A 11 9.55 9.79 -2.53
CA GLY A 11 8.56 10.77 -3.00
C GLY A 11 7.52 10.15 -3.95
N ALA A 12 7.93 9.24 -4.84
CA ALA A 12 7.02 8.50 -5.72
C ALA A 12 6.02 7.66 -4.92
N THR A 13 6.52 6.95 -3.89
CA THR A 13 5.67 6.17 -2.98
C THR A 13 4.67 7.08 -2.27
N ARG A 14 5.11 8.24 -1.79
CA ARG A 14 4.26 9.24 -1.12
C ARG A 14 3.10 9.70 -2.01
N VAL A 15 3.41 10.08 -3.24
CA VAL A 15 2.41 10.53 -4.21
C VAL A 15 1.42 9.42 -4.54
N LEU A 16 1.91 8.20 -4.77
CA LEU A 16 1.04 7.04 -5.06
C LEU A 16 0.08 6.73 -3.90
N VAL A 17 0.58 6.74 -2.66
CA VAL A 17 -0.26 6.54 -1.47
C VAL A 17 -1.31 7.65 -1.36
N GLY A 18 -0.93 8.91 -1.57
CA GLY A 18 -1.85 10.05 -1.56
C GLY A 18 -2.95 9.94 -2.62
N LEU A 19 -2.59 9.57 -3.85
CA LEU A 19 -3.53 9.34 -4.95
C LEU A 19 -4.52 8.21 -4.65
N LEU A 20 -4.02 7.07 -4.15
CA LEU A 20 -4.87 5.92 -3.79
C LEU A 20 -5.81 6.24 -2.62
N LEU A 21 -5.36 7.03 -1.64
CA LEU A 21 -6.21 7.48 -0.54
C LEU A 21 -7.31 8.44 -0.99
N ALA A 22 -6.96 9.39 -1.87
CA ALA A 22 -7.93 10.30 -2.45
C ALA A 22 -8.95 9.54 -3.30
N TYR A 23 -8.50 8.54 -4.07
CA TYR A 23 -9.38 7.66 -4.82
C TYR A 23 -10.29 6.82 -3.90
N GLU A 24 -9.75 6.19 -2.85
CA GLU A 24 -10.58 5.40 -1.92
C GLU A 24 -11.57 6.26 -1.11
N LEU A 25 -11.27 7.54 -0.93
CA LEU A 25 -12.19 8.50 -0.32
C LEU A 25 -13.33 8.86 -1.29
N ALA A 26 -12.97 9.21 -2.52
CA ALA A 26 -13.90 9.47 -3.59
C ALA A 26 -14.55 8.16 -4.01
N PHE A 27 -14.03 7.48 -5.04
CA PHE A 27 -14.61 6.34 -5.76
C PHE A 27 -14.57 4.98 -5.04
N GLY A 28 -13.83 4.89 -3.94
CA GLY A 28 -13.54 3.67 -3.22
C GLY A 28 -14.75 2.87 -2.73
N GLY A 29 -14.47 1.68 -2.20
CA GLY A 29 -15.52 0.75 -1.76
C GLY A 29 -16.39 1.23 -0.60
N TRP A 30 -16.03 2.35 0.02
CA TRP A 30 -16.78 2.98 1.10
C TRP A 30 -17.43 4.29 0.66
N TRP A 31 -17.09 4.79 -0.54
CA TRP A 31 -17.56 6.05 -1.15
C TRP A 31 -17.91 7.10 -0.09
N LYS A 32 -16.91 7.56 0.64
CA LYS A 32 -17.13 8.35 1.86
C LYS A 32 -17.61 9.76 1.55
N LEU A 33 -17.63 10.17 0.29
CA LEU A 33 -18.18 11.45 -0.13
C LEU A 33 -19.70 11.41 -0.37
N ASN A 34 -20.41 10.31 -0.07
CA ASN A 34 -21.88 10.34 0.02
C ASN A 34 -22.39 10.89 1.37
N THR A 35 -23.70 11.11 1.40
CA THR A 35 -24.47 11.61 2.54
C THR A 35 -24.45 10.72 3.78
N ASP A 36 -24.08 9.45 3.67
CA ASP A 36 -24.12 8.52 4.82
C ASP A 36 -22.87 8.63 5.70
N TRP A 37 -21.79 9.17 5.14
CA TRP A 37 -20.51 9.36 5.82
C TRP A 37 -20.29 10.79 6.31
N ILE A 38 -21.00 11.78 5.75
CA ILE A 38 -20.84 13.21 6.05
C ILE A 38 -22.16 13.88 6.41
N GLY A 39 -22.12 14.81 7.36
CA GLY A 39 -23.28 15.59 7.80
C GLY A 39 -23.92 15.08 9.10
N ILE A 40 -25.05 15.68 9.46
CA ILE A 40 -25.73 15.48 10.75
C ILE A 40 -26.37 14.09 10.86
N GLY A 41 -26.79 13.50 9.73
CA GLY A 41 -27.34 12.14 9.65
C GLY A 41 -26.30 11.03 9.42
N ALA A 42 -25.01 11.37 9.42
CA ALA A 42 -23.96 10.41 9.11
C ALA A 42 -23.75 9.37 10.22
N GLY A 43 -22.96 8.33 9.90
CA GLY A 43 -22.45 7.39 10.88
C GLY A 43 -23.21 6.08 11.00
N GLY A 44 -24.34 5.92 10.29
CA GLY A 44 -25.04 4.64 10.18
C GLY A 44 -24.13 3.50 9.71
N PRO A 45 -23.42 3.64 8.57
CA PRO A 45 -22.47 2.62 8.11
C PRO A 45 -21.34 2.32 9.12
N LEU A 46 -20.83 3.35 9.80
CA LEU A 46 -19.79 3.19 10.82
C LEU A 46 -20.31 2.44 12.05
N ALA A 47 -21.48 2.82 12.57
CA ALA A 47 -22.12 2.17 13.70
C ALA A 47 -22.43 0.70 13.39
N ALA A 48 -22.99 0.42 12.20
CA ALA A 48 -23.28 -0.94 11.76
C ALA A 48 -21.99 -1.78 11.67
N ARG A 49 -20.91 -1.22 11.13
CA ARG A 49 -19.63 -1.93 11.05
C ARG A 49 -19.01 -2.18 12.42
N ALA A 50 -19.08 -1.19 13.32
CA ALA A 50 -18.58 -1.32 14.69
C ALA A 50 -19.37 -2.37 15.46
N ALA A 51 -20.71 -2.33 15.40
CA ALA A 51 -21.57 -3.34 16.03
C ALA A 51 -21.29 -4.75 15.48
N ARG A 52 -21.08 -4.87 14.16
CA ARG A 52 -20.67 -6.13 13.56
C ARG A 52 -19.31 -6.61 14.08
N ALA A 53 -18.32 -5.73 14.20
CA ALA A 53 -17.02 -6.12 14.75
C ALA A 53 -17.12 -6.61 16.21
N VAL A 54 -18.03 -6.04 17.00
CA VAL A 54 -18.36 -6.52 18.35
C VAL A 54 -19.01 -7.91 18.29
N SER A 55 -20.04 -8.10 17.44
CA SER A 55 -20.72 -9.39 17.31
C SER A 55 -19.81 -10.51 16.78
N ASP A 56 -18.89 -10.16 15.88
CA ASP A 56 -17.91 -11.08 15.30
C ASP A 56 -16.79 -11.43 16.32
N GLY A 57 -16.80 -10.85 17.53
CA GLY A 57 -15.86 -11.19 18.61
C GLY A 57 -14.49 -10.49 18.48
N THR A 58 -14.47 -9.18 18.20
CA THR A 58 -13.21 -8.40 18.26
C THR A 58 -12.58 -8.41 19.66
N TYR A 59 -11.37 -7.86 19.79
CA TYR A 59 -10.63 -7.86 21.05
C TYR A 59 -11.40 -7.14 22.17
N ILE A 60 -11.44 -7.70 23.38
CA ILE A 60 -12.23 -7.19 24.52
C ILE A 60 -11.96 -5.69 24.78
N TRP A 61 -10.69 -5.28 24.84
CA TRP A 61 -10.36 -3.88 25.07
C TRP A 61 -10.88 -2.96 23.94
N TYR A 62 -10.96 -3.50 22.71
CA TYR A 62 -11.41 -2.76 21.55
C TYR A 62 -12.93 -2.74 21.45
N SER A 63 -13.63 -3.83 21.80
CA SER A 63 -15.10 -3.85 21.87
C SER A 63 -15.61 -2.79 22.86
N VAL A 64 -14.95 -2.63 24.01
CA VAL A 64 -15.27 -1.57 24.98
C VAL A 64 -15.16 -0.19 24.32
N ILE A 65 -14.12 0.08 23.54
CA ILE A 65 -13.99 1.35 22.80
C ILE A 65 -15.12 1.51 21.77
N LEU A 66 -15.45 0.46 21.03
CA LEU A 66 -16.52 0.51 20.04
C LEU A 66 -17.87 0.81 20.69
N GLU A 67 -18.22 0.12 21.76
CA GLU A 67 -19.51 0.24 22.45
C GLU A 67 -19.65 1.54 23.22
N THR A 68 -18.59 2.04 23.83
CA THR A 68 -18.65 3.22 24.72
C THR A 68 -18.28 4.53 24.05
N VAL A 69 -17.43 4.50 23.01
CA VAL A 69 -16.89 5.70 22.37
C VAL A 69 -17.35 5.82 20.92
N VAL A 70 -17.32 4.75 20.13
CA VAL A 70 -17.57 4.86 18.68
C VAL A 70 -19.06 4.83 18.34
N ILE A 71 -19.78 3.79 18.76
CA ILE A 71 -21.19 3.58 18.42
C ILE A 71 -22.09 4.72 18.92
N PRO A 72 -21.96 5.21 20.18
CA PRO A 72 -22.82 6.28 20.69
C PRO A 72 -22.62 7.62 19.98
N TYR A 73 -21.43 7.84 19.41
CA TYR A 73 -21.04 9.09 18.74
C TYR A 73 -20.66 8.85 17.28
N ALA A 74 -21.28 7.86 16.63
CA ALA A 74 -20.87 7.41 15.30
C ALA A 74 -20.92 8.52 14.24
N TRP A 75 -21.85 9.46 14.36
CA TRP A 75 -21.92 10.62 13.48
C TRP A 75 -20.65 11.50 13.57
N VAL A 76 -20.14 11.77 14.79
CA VAL A 76 -18.91 12.56 15.01
C VAL A 76 -17.73 11.82 14.40
N TRP A 77 -17.60 10.54 14.72
CA TRP A 77 -16.49 9.73 14.25
C TRP A 77 -16.50 9.53 12.74
N SER A 78 -17.67 9.45 12.12
CA SER A 78 -17.82 9.36 10.67
C SER A 78 -17.31 10.63 9.98
N ASN A 79 -17.78 11.79 10.43
CA ASN A 79 -17.34 13.09 9.90
C ASN A 79 -15.85 13.30 10.13
N LEU A 80 -15.35 12.98 11.32
CA LEU A 80 -13.93 13.09 11.66
C LEU A 80 -13.08 12.14 10.80
N ALA A 81 -13.50 10.89 10.63
CA ALA A 81 -12.80 9.89 9.81
C ALA A 81 -12.64 10.36 8.36
N LEU A 82 -13.70 10.92 7.79
CA LEU A 82 -13.69 11.50 6.44
C LEU A 82 -12.75 12.70 6.36
N ALA A 83 -12.90 13.67 7.28
CA ALA A 83 -12.08 14.88 7.30
C ALA A 83 -10.59 14.54 7.46
N LEU A 84 -10.26 13.63 8.38
CA LEU A 84 -8.88 13.17 8.57
C LEU A 84 -8.36 12.48 7.30
N GLN A 85 -9.13 11.55 6.71
CA GLN A 85 -8.71 10.86 5.49
C GLN A 85 -8.44 11.80 4.33
N LEU A 86 -9.30 12.81 4.14
CA LEU A 86 -9.09 13.85 3.14
C LEU A 86 -7.81 14.66 3.44
N LEU A 87 -7.66 15.16 4.66
CA LEU A 87 -6.53 15.99 5.05
C LEU A 87 -5.19 15.25 4.90
N PHE A 88 -5.10 14.00 5.35
CA PHE A 88 -3.84 13.26 5.20
C PHE A 88 -3.61 12.80 3.75
N ALA A 89 -4.65 12.52 2.95
CA ALA A 89 -4.47 12.26 1.52
C ALA A 89 -3.83 13.46 0.81
N LEU A 90 -4.33 14.67 1.06
CA LEU A 90 -3.77 15.91 0.51
C LEU A 90 -2.37 16.19 1.07
N ALA A 91 -2.16 16.01 2.37
CA ALA A 91 -0.85 16.16 3.01
C ALA A 91 0.20 15.25 2.37
N LEU A 92 -0.13 13.98 2.11
CA LEU A 92 0.77 13.04 1.44
C LEU A 92 0.96 13.39 -0.04
N LEU A 93 -0.10 13.79 -0.75
CA LEU A 93 0.01 14.15 -2.17
C LEU A 93 0.99 15.30 -2.38
N PHE A 94 0.82 16.40 -1.65
CA PHE A 94 1.68 17.58 -1.76
C PHE A 94 2.98 17.47 -0.94
N GLY A 95 3.04 16.54 0.00
CA GLY A 95 4.16 16.41 0.94
C GLY A 95 4.22 17.56 1.94
N PHE A 96 3.07 17.96 2.50
CA PHE A 96 2.95 19.02 3.52
C PHE A 96 2.53 18.42 4.85
N TRP A 97 3.34 18.63 5.90
CA TRP A 97 3.18 17.97 7.20
C TRP A 97 3.01 16.46 7.07
N THR A 98 3.84 15.88 6.22
CA THR A 98 3.77 14.47 5.86
C THR A 98 3.91 13.57 7.08
N ARG A 99 4.82 13.90 7.99
CA ARG A 99 5.08 13.09 9.18
C ARG A 99 3.88 13.11 10.14
N PRO A 100 3.28 14.27 10.50
CA PRO A 100 2.05 14.28 11.31
C PRO A 100 0.90 13.53 10.64
N ALA A 101 0.71 13.77 9.35
CA ALA A 101 -0.31 13.09 8.55
C ALA A 101 -0.11 11.56 8.57
N ALA A 102 1.13 11.09 8.49
CA ALA A 102 1.44 9.67 8.54
C ALA A 102 1.20 9.04 9.92
N VAL A 103 1.48 9.75 11.02
CA VAL A 103 1.12 9.26 12.38
C VAL A 103 -0.39 9.08 12.51
N ILE A 104 -1.16 10.10 12.12
CA ILE A 104 -2.62 10.04 12.15
C ILE A 104 -3.13 8.93 11.22
N GLY A 105 -2.58 8.80 10.01
CA GLY A 105 -2.95 7.77 9.06
C GLY A 105 -2.69 6.35 9.58
N VAL A 106 -1.54 6.09 10.21
CA VAL A 106 -1.28 4.79 10.86
C VAL A 106 -2.30 4.52 11.96
N LEU A 107 -2.55 5.47 12.85
CA LEU A 107 -3.55 5.30 13.93
C LEU A 107 -4.96 5.05 13.38
N TYR A 108 -5.32 5.78 12.34
CA TYR A 108 -6.59 5.63 11.63
C TYR A 108 -6.76 4.20 11.10
N PHE A 109 -5.81 3.73 10.29
CA PHE A 109 -5.92 2.40 9.69
C PHE A 109 -5.76 1.27 10.70
N MET A 110 -4.95 1.44 11.76
CA MET A 110 -4.87 0.47 12.86
C MET A 110 -6.21 0.32 13.59
N THR A 111 -6.99 1.39 13.71
CA THR A 111 -8.34 1.34 14.28
C THR A 111 -9.27 0.52 13.37
N VAL A 112 -9.35 0.88 12.08
CA VAL A 112 -10.19 0.16 11.10
C VAL A 112 -9.77 -1.31 10.96
N PHE A 113 -8.49 -1.60 11.16
CA PHE A 113 -7.94 -2.95 11.11
C PHE A 113 -8.50 -3.83 12.23
N ASN A 114 -8.61 -3.30 13.45
CA ASN A 114 -9.22 -4.01 14.60
C ASN A 114 -10.73 -4.23 14.45
N MET A 115 -11.38 -3.60 13.47
CA MET A 115 -12.76 -3.92 13.06
C MET A 115 -12.84 -5.12 12.08
N GLY A 116 -11.73 -5.82 11.80
CA GLY A 116 -11.70 -6.98 10.89
C GLY A 116 -11.43 -6.63 9.42
N THR A 117 -10.96 -5.42 9.12
CA THR A 117 -10.72 -4.98 7.73
C THR A 117 -9.30 -5.33 7.27
N ILE A 118 -9.13 -6.53 6.74
CA ILE A 118 -7.82 -7.16 6.46
C ILE A 118 -7.25 -6.97 5.03
N ARG A 119 -7.88 -6.17 4.18
CA ARG A 119 -7.39 -5.90 2.80
C ARG A 119 -6.76 -4.51 2.71
N THR A 120 -7.62 -3.51 2.80
CA THR A 120 -7.25 -2.11 2.55
C THR A 120 -6.43 -1.54 3.71
N SER A 121 -6.88 -1.76 4.94
CA SER A 121 -6.27 -1.15 6.14
C SER A 121 -4.82 -1.56 6.39
N PRO A 122 -4.45 -2.86 6.45
CA PRO A 122 -3.05 -3.23 6.67
C PRO A 122 -2.14 -2.72 5.55
N THR A 123 -2.63 -2.76 4.30
CA THR A 123 -1.84 -2.34 3.15
C THR A 123 -1.53 -0.84 3.18
N PHE A 124 -2.52 0.02 3.51
CA PHE A 124 -2.26 1.45 3.74
C PHE A 124 -1.44 1.72 4.99
N ALA A 125 -1.74 1.07 6.12
CA ALA A 125 -1.02 1.29 7.36
C ALA A 125 0.49 1.05 7.20
N VAL A 126 0.87 0.00 6.50
CA VAL A 126 2.26 -0.38 6.25
C VAL A 126 2.96 0.61 5.31
N ALA A 127 2.31 1.00 4.21
CA ALA A 127 2.85 2.01 3.30
C ALA A 127 3.01 3.37 3.99
N ILE A 128 2.01 3.82 4.75
CA ILE A 128 2.05 5.08 5.51
C ILE A 128 3.10 5.02 6.62
N ALA A 129 3.27 3.88 7.30
CA ALA A 129 4.34 3.69 8.28
C ALA A 129 5.73 3.83 7.63
N PHE A 130 5.91 3.34 6.40
CA PHE A 130 7.14 3.62 5.64
C PHE A 130 7.33 5.11 5.37
N LEU A 131 6.28 5.85 4.97
CA LEU A 131 6.36 7.30 4.76
C LEU A 131 6.66 8.07 6.05
N LEU A 132 6.11 7.62 7.18
CA LEU A 132 6.44 8.12 8.52
C LEU A 132 7.93 7.92 8.81
N VAL A 133 8.45 6.72 8.62
CA VAL A 133 9.86 6.40 8.94
C VAL A 133 10.84 7.15 8.04
N THR A 134 10.49 7.34 6.77
CA THR A 134 11.35 7.99 5.76
C THR A 134 11.27 9.51 5.74
N ASN A 135 10.35 10.13 6.50
CA ASN A 135 10.06 11.56 6.39
C ASN A 135 9.77 11.99 4.95
N ALA A 136 8.84 11.29 4.29
CA ALA A 136 8.61 11.42 2.85
C ALA A 136 8.29 12.85 2.35
N GLY A 137 7.91 13.78 3.23
CA GLY A 137 7.72 15.20 2.90
C GLY A 137 9.00 15.92 2.46
N TYR A 138 10.16 15.55 3.02
CA TYR A 138 11.45 16.14 2.62
C TYR A 138 11.99 15.58 1.30
N HIS A 139 11.31 14.58 0.74
CA HIS A 139 11.67 13.94 -0.51
C HIS A 139 10.74 14.47 -1.61
N TYR A 140 11.11 15.62 -2.20
CA TYR A 140 10.34 16.29 -3.27
C TYR A 140 8.90 16.68 -2.84
N GLY A 141 8.72 17.15 -1.60
CA GLY A 141 7.44 17.67 -1.09
C GLY A 141 7.54 19.13 -0.66
N LEU A 142 6.37 19.69 -0.30
CA LEU A 142 6.29 21.03 0.28
C LEU A 142 7.11 21.16 1.56
N ASP A 143 7.22 20.13 2.41
CA ASP A 143 8.07 20.16 3.61
C ASP A 143 9.54 20.45 3.24
N ALA A 144 10.05 19.86 2.15
CA ALA A 144 11.39 20.15 1.64
C ALA A 144 11.54 21.58 1.14
N TRP A 145 10.56 22.05 0.37
CA TRP A 145 10.57 23.43 -0.17
C TRP A 145 10.48 24.47 0.94
N ILE A 146 9.61 24.27 1.94
CA ILE A 146 9.42 25.16 3.08
C ILE A 146 10.70 25.26 3.91
N ARG A 147 11.40 24.15 4.13
CA ARG A 147 12.65 24.12 4.90
C ARG A 147 13.76 24.98 4.30
N GLN A 148 13.73 25.21 2.98
CA GLN A 148 14.70 26.07 2.28
C GLN A 148 14.36 27.56 2.42
N GLN A 149 13.15 27.91 2.86
CA GLN A 149 12.73 29.29 3.03
C GLN A 149 13.28 29.89 4.34
N SER A 150 13.54 31.19 4.34
CA SER A 150 13.88 31.93 5.55
C SER A 150 12.62 32.57 6.14
N GLY A 151 12.36 32.34 7.43
CA GLY A 151 11.21 32.95 8.11
C GLY A 151 10.71 32.17 9.32
N LYS A 152 10.00 32.85 10.23
CA LYS A 152 9.43 32.23 11.44
C LYS A 152 8.44 31.13 11.11
N TRP A 153 7.63 31.32 10.06
CA TRP A 153 6.68 30.31 9.60
C TRP A 153 7.37 29.04 9.08
N ALA A 154 8.43 29.19 8.29
CA ALA A 154 9.21 28.06 7.77
C ALA A 154 9.83 27.24 8.91
N GLN A 155 10.44 27.91 9.89
CA GLN A 155 10.99 27.26 11.09
C GLN A 155 9.92 26.55 11.92
N TRP A 156 8.74 27.17 12.09
CA TRP A 156 7.63 26.57 12.82
C TRP A 156 7.06 25.35 12.08
N SER A 157 6.85 25.47 10.78
CA SER A 157 6.38 24.38 9.92
C SER A 157 7.37 23.22 9.91
N ASP A 158 8.67 23.49 9.79
CA ASP A 158 9.73 22.48 9.82
C ASP A 158 9.78 21.74 11.17
N ARG A 159 9.57 22.43 12.30
CA ARG A 159 9.44 21.79 13.62
C ARG A 159 8.24 20.83 13.68
N ILE A 160 7.13 21.18 13.05
CA ILE A 160 5.96 20.30 12.96
C ILE A 160 6.26 19.11 12.05
N ALA A 161 6.85 19.34 10.87
CA ALA A 161 7.17 18.29 9.91
C ALA A 161 8.24 17.30 10.42
N SER A 162 9.16 17.77 11.26
CA SER A 162 10.25 16.96 11.83
C SER A 162 9.93 16.32 13.19
N PHE A 163 8.72 16.50 13.73
CA PHE A 163 8.40 16.07 15.10
C PHE A 163 8.57 14.56 15.30
N GLY A 164 8.92 14.14 16.52
CA GLY A 164 8.87 12.72 16.89
C GLY A 164 9.99 11.87 16.29
N SER A 165 11.19 12.41 16.11
CA SER A 165 12.38 11.59 15.94
C SER A 165 12.58 10.73 17.21
N ILE A 166 12.81 9.44 17.01
CA ILE A 166 12.96 8.49 18.12
C ILE A 166 14.44 8.42 18.47
N SER A 167 14.79 8.70 19.72
CA SER A 167 16.17 8.58 20.17
C SER A 167 16.61 7.11 20.14
N ARG A 168 17.87 6.87 19.76
CA ARG A 168 18.44 5.50 19.70
C ARG A 168 18.32 4.76 21.05
N SER A 169 18.39 5.48 22.16
CA SER A 169 18.18 4.95 23.52
C SER A 169 16.79 4.37 23.75
N ARG A 170 15.77 4.80 22.98
CA ARG A 170 14.39 4.29 23.07
C ARG A 170 14.16 3.04 22.23
N HIS A 171 15.04 2.73 21.28
CA HIS A 171 14.83 1.61 20.35
C HIS A 171 14.62 0.25 21.05
N PRO A 172 15.40 -0.15 22.08
CA PRO A 172 15.19 -1.44 22.74
C PRO A 172 13.82 -1.55 23.40
N TYR A 173 13.34 -0.47 24.03
CA TYR A 173 12.03 -0.45 24.68
C TYR A 173 10.90 -0.56 23.65
N ILE A 174 11.01 0.15 22.53
CA ILE A 174 10.01 0.05 21.45
C ILE A 174 10.02 -1.35 20.84
N ALA A 175 11.20 -1.95 20.64
CA ALA A 175 11.32 -3.31 20.14
C ALA A 175 10.65 -4.32 21.09
N ALA A 176 10.90 -4.20 22.41
CA ALA A 176 10.27 -5.04 23.42
C ALA A 176 8.74 -4.86 23.46
N SER A 177 8.25 -3.62 23.44
CA SER A 177 6.81 -3.34 23.41
C SER A 177 6.14 -3.90 22.15
N ALA A 178 6.76 -3.72 20.97
CA ALA A 178 6.25 -4.29 19.73
C ALA A 178 6.21 -5.82 19.79
N ALA A 179 7.26 -6.47 20.33
CA ALA A 179 7.28 -7.91 20.51
C ALA A 179 6.17 -8.41 21.46
N LEU A 180 5.92 -7.71 22.57
CA LEU A 180 4.82 -8.02 23.50
C LEU A 180 3.46 -7.85 22.85
N ILE A 181 3.25 -6.80 22.07
CA ILE A 181 2.01 -6.61 21.29
C ILE A 181 1.83 -7.74 20.28
N GLY A 182 2.91 -8.13 19.58
CA GLY A 182 2.87 -9.25 18.63
C GLY A 182 2.54 -10.57 19.32
N LEU A 183 3.13 -10.83 20.48
CA LEU A 183 2.85 -12.02 21.29
C LEU A 183 1.39 -12.03 21.77
N TYR A 184 0.86 -10.89 22.23
CA TYR A 184 -0.55 -10.77 22.59
C TYR A 184 -1.45 -11.20 21.42
N TYR A 185 -1.25 -10.63 20.23
CA TYR A 185 -2.06 -10.98 19.07
C TYR A 185 -1.91 -12.44 18.66
N LEU A 186 -0.70 -12.99 18.71
CA LEU A 186 -0.43 -14.40 18.42
C LEU A 186 -1.19 -15.33 19.35
N LEU A 187 -1.17 -15.06 20.66
CA LEU A 187 -1.82 -15.88 21.68
C LEU A 187 -3.35 -15.80 21.60
N THR A 188 -3.92 -14.72 21.06
CA THR A 188 -5.38 -14.60 20.87
C THR A 188 -5.91 -15.31 19.63
N ILE A 189 -5.05 -15.82 18.72
CA ILE A 189 -5.50 -16.48 17.48
C ILE A 189 -6.31 -17.76 17.79
N PRO A 190 -5.84 -18.70 18.65
CA PRO A 190 -6.58 -19.95 18.91
C PRO A 190 -7.96 -19.73 19.55
N GLU A 191 -8.11 -18.69 20.35
CA GLU A 191 -9.36 -18.35 21.04
C GLU A 191 -10.48 -17.90 20.07
N ARG A 192 -10.11 -17.52 18.83
CA ARG A 192 -11.04 -17.04 17.80
C ARG A 192 -11.67 -18.17 16.97
N GLY A 193 -11.37 -19.43 17.31
CA GLY A 193 -11.91 -20.60 16.64
C GLY A 193 -11.31 -20.84 15.23
N TYR A 194 -11.78 -21.90 14.59
CA TYR A 194 -11.30 -22.35 13.28
C TYR A 194 -11.95 -21.62 12.09
N ALA A 195 -12.87 -20.69 12.33
CA ALA A 195 -13.46 -19.87 11.28
C ALA A 195 -12.46 -18.77 10.86
N PHE A 196 -11.39 -19.17 10.15
CA PHE A 196 -10.52 -18.26 9.39
C PHE A 196 -11.30 -17.33 8.45
N ALA A 197 -12.57 -17.67 8.16
CA ALA A 197 -13.54 -16.87 7.44
C ALA A 197 -13.90 -15.53 8.11
N ASP A 198 -13.76 -15.38 9.44
CA ASP A 198 -14.30 -14.21 10.18
C ASP A 198 -13.39 -12.98 10.13
N GLY A 199 -12.26 -13.04 9.43
CA GLY A 199 -11.33 -11.91 9.23
C GLY A 199 -10.55 -11.49 10.47
N LEU A 200 -11.08 -11.70 11.68
CA LEU A 200 -10.45 -11.31 12.95
C LEU A 200 -9.26 -12.20 13.34
N ALA A 201 -9.30 -13.51 13.07
CA ALA A 201 -8.12 -14.37 13.24
C ALA A 201 -6.96 -13.89 12.34
N LEU A 202 -7.29 -13.45 11.11
CA LEU A 202 -6.33 -12.89 10.16
C LEU A 202 -5.75 -11.55 10.62
N VAL A 203 -6.55 -10.70 11.28
CA VAL A 203 -6.03 -9.49 11.96
C VAL A 203 -4.95 -9.88 12.97
N GLY A 204 -5.17 -10.95 13.76
CA GLY A 204 -4.19 -11.44 14.74
C GLY A 204 -2.88 -11.88 14.09
N VAL A 205 -2.95 -12.68 13.02
CA VAL A 205 -1.76 -13.12 12.25
C VAL A 205 -0.99 -11.91 11.71
N GLU A 206 -1.69 -10.96 11.09
CA GLU A 206 -1.06 -9.80 10.48
C GLU A 206 -0.46 -8.86 11.53
N LEU A 207 -1.16 -8.57 12.62
CA LEU A 207 -0.62 -7.75 13.70
C LEU A 207 0.58 -8.41 14.38
N THR A 208 0.58 -9.73 14.50
CA THR A 208 1.76 -10.49 14.95
C THR A 208 2.95 -10.25 14.02
N LEU A 209 2.75 -10.42 12.71
CA LEU A 209 3.80 -10.21 11.71
C LEU A 209 4.31 -8.77 11.71
N LEU A 210 3.41 -7.78 11.68
CA LEU A 210 3.78 -6.37 11.65
C LEU A 210 4.53 -5.97 12.92
N SER A 211 4.08 -6.44 14.08
CA SER A 211 4.80 -6.24 15.34
C SER A 211 6.19 -6.88 15.33
N ALA A 212 6.34 -8.08 14.77
CA ALA A 212 7.64 -8.74 14.63
C ALA A 212 8.59 -7.96 13.71
N VAL A 213 8.08 -7.43 12.58
CA VAL A 213 8.83 -6.57 11.66
C VAL A 213 9.28 -5.28 12.35
N VAL A 214 8.39 -4.63 13.12
CA VAL A 214 8.71 -3.42 13.89
C VAL A 214 9.76 -3.72 14.96
N ALA A 215 9.58 -4.80 15.73
CA ALA A 215 10.50 -5.21 16.78
C ALA A 215 11.90 -5.49 16.22
N GLY A 216 11.99 -6.30 15.15
CA GLY A 216 13.23 -6.59 14.44
C GLY A 216 13.88 -5.33 13.85
N GLY A 217 13.08 -4.45 13.26
CA GLY A 217 13.53 -3.17 12.71
C GLY A 217 14.19 -2.29 13.77
N PHE A 218 13.55 -2.07 14.92
CA PHE A 218 14.14 -1.28 16.01
C PHE A 218 15.36 -1.95 16.63
N ALA A 219 15.37 -3.28 16.76
CA ALA A 219 16.54 -4.01 17.24
C ALA A 219 17.75 -3.85 16.31
N LEU A 220 17.55 -3.93 15.00
CA LEU A 220 18.60 -3.71 14.01
C LEU A 220 19.03 -2.24 13.94
N ALA A 221 18.08 -1.30 14.03
CA ALA A 221 18.38 0.13 14.07
C ALA A 221 19.20 0.50 15.32
N TYR A 222 18.92 -0.12 16.47
CA TYR A 222 19.74 0.02 17.67
C TYR A 222 21.19 -0.43 17.43
N ARG A 223 21.42 -1.42 16.58
CA ARG A 223 22.74 -1.89 16.15
C ARG A 223 23.39 -1.05 15.04
N GLY A 224 22.76 0.06 14.63
CA GLY A 224 23.31 1.01 13.65
C GLY A 224 22.89 0.76 12.21
N ALA A 225 21.93 -0.14 11.95
CA ALA A 225 21.38 -0.31 10.62
C ALA A 225 20.61 0.95 10.17
N ASN A 226 20.68 1.24 8.87
CA ASN A 226 20.00 2.37 8.25
C ASN A 226 18.48 2.16 8.29
N VAL A 227 17.78 3.11 8.92
CA VAL A 227 16.35 3.01 9.22
C VAL A 227 15.48 2.99 7.95
N ILE A 228 15.83 3.73 6.90
CA ILE A 228 15.09 3.74 5.62
C ILE A 228 15.15 2.36 4.95
N SER A 229 16.35 1.77 4.93
CA SER A 229 16.56 0.44 4.34
C SER A 229 15.86 -0.65 5.16
N LEU A 230 15.83 -0.53 6.49
CA LEU A 230 15.05 -1.42 7.35
C LEU A 230 13.55 -1.31 7.10
N ALA A 231 13.02 -0.09 6.91
CA ALA A 231 11.61 0.11 6.59
C ALA A 231 11.26 -0.51 5.23
N ALA A 232 12.12 -0.35 4.23
CA ALA A 232 11.96 -1.01 2.93
C ALA A 232 12.03 -2.54 3.02
N ASP A 233 12.91 -3.09 3.88
CA ASP A 233 12.94 -4.52 4.19
C ASP A 233 11.63 -4.99 4.84
N GLY A 234 11.04 -4.17 5.72
CA GLY A 234 9.73 -4.43 6.31
C GLY A 234 8.61 -4.48 5.27
N LEU A 235 8.58 -3.51 4.34
CA LEU A 235 7.64 -3.53 3.21
C LEU A 235 7.80 -4.78 2.34
N ARG A 236 9.05 -5.17 2.07
CA ARG A 236 9.38 -6.38 1.31
C ARG A 236 8.83 -7.64 2.00
N VAL A 237 9.06 -7.81 3.30
CA VAL A 237 8.52 -8.94 4.07
C VAL A 237 7.00 -8.93 4.03
N PHE A 238 6.38 -7.76 4.22
CA PHE A 238 4.93 -7.62 4.18
C PHE A 238 4.34 -7.98 2.81
N ILE A 239 4.93 -7.52 1.71
CA ILE A 239 4.49 -7.90 0.36
C ILE A 239 4.66 -9.39 0.13
N GLY A 240 5.82 -9.96 0.49
CA GLY A 240 6.05 -11.40 0.38
C GLY A 240 4.99 -12.20 1.12
N TYR A 241 4.71 -11.82 2.36
CA TYR A 241 3.62 -12.39 3.16
C TYR A 241 2.25 -12.22 2.49
N ARG A 242 1.89 -11.02 2.01
CA ARG A 242 0.57 -10.76 1.42
C ARG A 242 0.34 -11.56 0.14
N LEU A 243 1.37 -11.73 -0.70
CA LEU A 243 1.27 -12.58 -1.88
C LEU A 243 0.98 -14.04 -1.50
N LEU A 244 1.68 -14.57 -0.48
CA LEU A 244 1.46 -15.93 0.03
C LEU A 244 0.11 -16.08 0.73
N HIS A 245 -0.28 -15.08 1.51
CA HIS A 245 -1.56 -15.06 2.21
C HIS A 245 -2.74 -15.10 1.22
N GLU A 246 -2.70 -14.31 0.16
CA GLU A 246 -3.74 -14.35 -0.89
C GLU A 246 -3.68 -15.62 -1.75
N VAL A 247 -2.58 -16.38 -1.72
CA VAL A 247 -2.51 -17.71 -2.36
C VAL A 247 -3.15 -18.78 -1.48
N PHE A 248 -2.73 -18.88 -0.22
CA PHE A 248 -3.01 -20.05 0.62
C PHE A 248 -4.25 -19.89 1.50
N VAL A 249 -4.59 -18.65 1.85
CA VAL A 249 -5.64 -18.38 2.85
C VAL A 249 -6.94 -17.93 2.19
N ARG A 250 -6.87 -17.47 0.93
CA ARG A 250 -8.04 -17.00 0.19
C ARG A 250 -8.22 -17.78 -1.09
N ILE A 251 -9.24 -18.61 -1.05
CA ILE A 251 -9.58 -19.53 -2.13
C ILE A 251 -10.55 -18.88 -3.12
N ASP A 252 -11.29 -17.85 -2.69
CA ASP A 252 -12.26 -17.15 -3.53
C ASP A 252 -11.61 -15.98 -4.30
N PRO A 253 -11.49 -16.07 -5.63
CA PRO A 253 -10.99 -14.97 -6.44
C PRO A 253 -12.06 -13.89 -6.55
N GLY A 254 -11.61 -12.67 -6.84
CA GLY A 254 -12.49 -11.58 -7.22
C GLY A 254 -11.71 -10.42 -7.81
N VAL A 255 -12.41 -9.49 -8.45
CA VAL A 255 -11.83 -8.26 -9.00
C VAL A 255 -11.05 -7.44 -7.94
N ASN A 256 -11.40 -7.67 -6.67
CA ASN A 256 -10.80 -7.03 -5.50
C ASN A 256 -9.72 -7.87 -4.78
N THR A 257 -9.28 -9.01 -5.34
CA THR A 257 -8.23 -9.89 -4.78
C THR A 257 -7.08 -10.06 -5.78
N LEU A 258 -6.16 -10.96 -5.47
CA LEU A 258 -5.25 -11.53 -6.47
C LEU A 258 -5.81 -12.88 -6.95
N PRO A 259 -5.52 -13.31 -8.20
CA PRO A 259 -6.03 -14.56 -8.75
C PRO A 259 -5.47 -15.82 -8.07
N GLY A 260 -4.19 -15.81 -7.66
CA GLY A 260 -3.59 -16.89 -6.85
C GLY A 260 -3.84 -18.31 -7.39
N TRP A 261 -4.15 -19.23 -6.48
CA TRP A 261 -4.51 -20.64 -6.77
C TRP A 261 -6.02 -20.88 -6.73
N ALA A 262 -6.83 -19.85 -7.02
CA ALA A 262 -8.27 -20.00 -7.03
C ALA A 262 -8.71 -21.07 -8.05
N PRO A 263 -9.82 -21.80 -7.80
CA PRO A 263 -10.37 -22.78 -8.73
C PRO A 263 -10.60 -22.18 -10.13
N LEU A 264 -10.40 -22.99 -11.17
CA LEU A 264 -10.51 -22.55 -12.57
C LEU A 264 -11.87 -21.90 -12.86
N GLU A 265 -12.96 -22.53 -12.43
CA GLU A 265 -14.34 -22.03 -12.63
C GLU A 265 -14.54 -20.65 -11.99
N SER A 266 -13.99 -20.44 -10.79
CA SER A 266 -14.08 -19.15 -10.10
C SER A 266 -13.25 -18.07 -10.80
N GLN A 267 -12.09 -18.43 -11.36
CA GLN A 267 -11.30 -17.49 -12.16
C GLN A 267 -11.97 -17.17 -13.49
N GLU A 268 -12.60 -18.15 -14.14
CA GLU A 268 -13.35 -17.95 -15.38
C GLU A 268 -14.50 -16.97 -15.18
N ALA A 269 -15.25 -17.13 -14.10
CA ALA A 269 -16.30 -16.18 -13.72
C ALA A 269 -15.73 -14.76 -13.51
N VAL A 270 -14.62 -14.63 -12.79
CA VAL A 270 -13.99 -13.31 -12.55
C VAL A 270 -13.51 -12.68 -13.85
N PHE A 271 -12.85 -13.42 -14.74
CA PHE A 271 -12.39 -12.87 -16.03
C PHE A 271 -13.55 -12.53 -16.96
N THR A 272 -14.65 -13.28 -16.92
CA THR A 272 -15.87 -12.98 -17.67
C THR A 272 -16.51 -11.68 -17.16
N ASP A 273 -16.67 -11.54 -15.84
CA ASP A 273 -17.18 -10.30 -15.21
C ASP A 273 -16.30 -9.10 -15.56
N ILE A 274 -14.98 -9.29 -15.52
CA ILE A 274 -14.04 -8.24 -15.90
C ILE A 274 -14.20 -7.88 -17.37
N ALA A 275 -14.21 -8.85 -18.29
CA ALA A 275 -14.35 -8.61 -19.72
C ALA A 275 -15.61 -7.79 -20.03
N ALA A 276 -16.73 -8.13 -19.38
CA ALA A 276 -18.00 -7.42 -19.53
C ALA A 276 -17.95 -5.96 -19.03
N ALA A 277 -17.12 -5.67 -18.03
CA ALA A 277 -17.00 -4.35 -17.40
C ALA A 277 -15.72 -3.58 -17.78
N HIS A 278 -14.93 -4.09 -18.73
CA HIS A 278 -13.68 -3.46 -19.16
C HIS A 278 -13.87 -2.61 -20.43
N ILE A 279 -12.86 -1.78 -20.74
CA ILE A 279 -12.76 -1.09 -22.04
C ILE A 279 -12.48 -2.08 -23.18
N SER A 280 -13.04 -1.80 -24.36
CA SER A 280 -13.09 -2.74 -25.50
C SER A 280 -11.75 -3.39 -25.87
N PRO A 281 -10.60 -2.67 -25.94
CA PRO A 281 -9.34 -3.31 -26.29
C PRO A 281 -8.91 -4.41 -25.32
N VAL A 282 -9.20 -4.24 -24.02
CA VAL A 282 -8.85 -5.21 -22.98
C VAL A 282 -9.89 -6.33 -22.92
N THR A 283 -11.18 -6.02 -23.12
CA THR A 283 -12.23 -7.04 -23.28
C THR A 283 -11.85 -8.03 -24.39
N ILE A 284 -11.50 -7.52 -25.58
CA ILE A 284 -11.06 -8.34 -26.71
C ILE A 284 -9.84 -9.18 -26.34
N PHE A 285 -8.86 -8.60 -25.63
CA PHE A 285 -7.68 -9.34 -25.18
C PHE A 285 -8.04 -10.46 -24.20
N ILE A 286 -8.92 -10.21 -23.23
CA ILE A 286 -9.36 -11.22 -22.27
C ILE A 286 -10.09 -12.36 -23.00
N GLU A 287 -11.03 -12.04 -23.87
CA GLU A 287 -11.83 -13.03 -24.61
C GLU A 287 -11.00 -13.82 -25.63
N ALA A 288 -10.03 -13.20 -26.29
CA ALA A 288 -9.24 -13.84 -27.33
C ALA A 288 -7.95 -14.53 -26.83
N VAL A 289 -7.39 -14.06 -25.70
CA VAL A 289 -6.06 -14.50 -25.23
C VAL A 289 -6.09 -15.11 -23.82
N ILE A 290 -6.93 -14.60 -22.92
CA ILE A 290 -6.96 -15.09 -21.54
C ILE A 290 -7.92 -16.28 -21.41
N LEU A 291 -9.20 -16.10 -21.71
CA LEU A 291 -10.24 -17.12 -21.52
C LEU A 291 -9.96 -18.43 -22.28
N PRO A 292 -9.53 -18.44 -23.56
CA PRO A 292 -9.35 -19.68 -24.32
C PRO A 292 -8.25 -20.60 -23.78
N ILE A 293 -7.28 -20.03 -23.05
CA ILE A 293 -6.16 -20.75 -22.43
C ILE A 293 -6.06 -20.44 -20.94
N LEU A 294 -7.21 -20.17 -20.29
CA LEU A 294 -7.28 -19.80 -18.88
C LEU A 294 -6.58 -20.80 -17.94
N PRO A 295 -6.64 -22.14 -18.16
CA PRO A 295 -5.89 -23.09 -17.34
C PRO A 295 -4.38 -22.80 -17.27
N ALA A 296 -3.77 -22.35 -18.37
CA ALA A 296 -2.36 -21.97 -18.40
C ALA A 296 -2.12 -20.66 -17.63
N TRP A 297 -3.02 -19.68 -17.78
CA TRP A 297 -2.93 -18.40 -17.05
C TRP A 297 -3.10 -18.57 -15.55
N VAL A 298 -4.02 -19.42 -15.09
CA VAL A 298 -4.19 -19.75 -13.66
C VAL A 298 -2.87 -20.25 -13.08
N ILE A 299 -2.21 -21.21 -13.75
CA ILE A 299 -0.91 -21.73 -13.31
C ILE A 299 0.15 -20.63 -13.32
N PHE A 300 0.19 -19.80 -14.37
CA PHE A 300 1.13 -18.70 -14.47
C PHE A 300 0.99 -17.69 -13.31
N PHE A 301 -0.23 -17.24 -13.02
CA PHE A 301 -0.51 -16.31 -11.92
C PHE A 301 -0.13 -16.92 -10.57
N ALA A 302 -0.55 -18.16 -10.34
CA ALA A 302 -0.26 -18.92 -9.15
C ALA A 302 1.25 -19.06 -8.89
N VAL A 303 2.01 -19.45 -9.91
CA VAL A 303 3.48 -19.63 -9.83
C VAL A 303 4.17 -18.29 -9.58
N ILE A 304 3.86 -17.24 -10.35
CA ILE A 304 4.51 -15.93 -10.16
C ILE A 304 4.22 -15.38 -8.77
N GLN A 305 2.97 -15.43 -8.31
CA GLN A 305 2.58 -14.93 -6.99
C GLN A 305 3.26 -15.72 -5.88
N THR A 306 3.30 -17.06 -5.98
CA THR A 306 3.93 -17.93 -4.96
C THR A 306 5.44 -17.73 -4.90
N VAL A 307 6.12 -17.81 -6.06
CA VAL A 307 7.58 -17.69 -6.13
C VAL A 307 8.03 -16.30 -5.69
N SER A 308 7.35 -15.24 -6.15
CA SER A 308 7.65 -13.88 -5.73
C SER A 308 7.35 -13.67 -4.25
N GLY A 309 6.26 -14.25 -3.74
CA GLY A 309 5.90 -14.23 -2.33
C GLY A 309 6.99 -14.83 -1.44
N ILE A 310 7.43 -16.05 -1.74
CA ILE A 310 8.52 -16.74 -1.02
C ILE A 310 9.80 -15.92 -1.12
N ALA A 311 10.21 -15.56 -2.33
CA ALA A 311 11.47 -14.87 -2.57
C ALA A 311 11.52 -13.50 -1.87
N LEU A 312 10.44 -12.72 -1.92
CA LEU A 312 10.35 -11.46 -1.20
C LEU A 312 10.25 -11.66 0.30
N PHE A 313 9.57 -12.69 0.81
CA PHE A 313 9.49 -12.93 2.26
C PHE A 313 10.88 -13.23 2.85
N ILE A 314 11.64 -14.14 2.25
CA ILE A 314 12.98 -14.53 2.73
C ILE A 314 14.09 -13.57 2.26
N GLY A 315 13.82 -12.73 1.26
CA GLY A 315 14.78 -11.78 0.71
C GLY A 315 15.81 -12.44 -0.20
N TYR A 316 15.35 -13.33 -1.07
CA TYR A 316 16.15 -13.96 -2.11
C TYR A 316 16.00 -13.19 -3.42
N ARG A 317 17.12 -12.73 -4.01
CA ARG A 317 17.14 -11.90 -5.22
C ARG A 317 16.09 -10.79 -5.19
N THR A 318 16.05 -10.08 -4.07
CA THR A 318 15.03 -9.11 -3.67
C THR A 318 14.66 -8.15 -4.79
N ARG A 319 15.65 -7.61 -5.49
CA ARG A 319 15.40 -6.64 -6.57
C ARG A 319 14.72 -7.29 -7.78
N LEU A 320 15.19 -8.47 -8.19
CA LEU A 320 14.62 -9.20 -9.32
C LEU A 320 13.16 -9.54 -9.03
N PHE A 321 12.89 -10.19 -7.90
CA PHE A 321 11.52 -10.55 -7.54
C PHE A 321 10.66 -9.35 -7.16
N GLY A 322 11.27 -8.27 -6.68
CA GLY A 322 10.59 -6.99 -6.49
C GLY A 322 10.10 -6.42 -7.81
N PHE A 323 10.95 -6.37 -8.84
CA PHE A 323 10.54 -5.91 -10.18
C PHE A 323 9.55 -6.86 -10.85
N ILE A 324 9.72 -8.18 -10.71
CA ILE A 324 8.73 -9.17 -11.18
C ILE A 324 7.38 -8.91 -10.50
N THR A 325 7.37 -8.66 -9.19
CA THR A 325 6.14 -8.35 -8.45
C THR A 325 5.51 -7.05 -8.92
N VAL A 326 6.30 -5.98 -9.12
CA VAL A 326 5.81 -4.72 -9.67
C VAL A 326 5.17 -4.96 -11.05
N GLY A 327 5.87 -5.63 -11.97
CA GLY A 327 5.36 -5.93 -13.31
C GLY A 327 4.09 -6.79 -13.27
N TYR A 328 4.06 -7.80 -12.41
CA TYR A 328 2.89 -8.65 -12.18
C TYR A 328 1.69 -7.85 -11.68
N LEU A 329 1.86 -7.00 -10.67
CA LEU A 329 0.78 -6.17 -10.15
C LEU A 329 0.29 -5.16 -11.19
N VAL A 330 1.19 -4.54 -11.98
CA VAL A 330 0.79 -3.64 -13.08
C VAL A 330 -0.01 -4.37 -14.15
N MET A 331 0.41 -5.57 -14.54
CA MET A 331 -0.34 -6.41 -15.47
C MET A 331 -1.73 -6.75 -14.91
N LEU A 332 -1.84 -7.13 -13.64
CA LEU A 332 -3.13 -7.40 -13.00
C LEU A 332 -4.04 -6.15 -12.99
N ILE A 333 -3.49 -4.97 -12.69
CA ILE A 333 -4.26 -3.72 -12.74
C ILE A 333 -4.77 -3.47 -14.16
N ALA A 334 -3.92 -3.66 -15.17
CA ALA A 334 -4.29 -3.50 -16.57
C ALA A 334 -5.35 -4.52 -17.03
N LEU A 335 -5.35 -5.71 -16.43
CA LEU A 335 -6.35 -6.75 -16.65
C LEU A 335 -7.65 -6.54 -15.88
N GLY A 336 -7.78 -5.56 -14.99
CA GLY A 336 -9.03 -5.32 -14.25
C GLY A 336 -8.97 -5.57 -12.74
N PHE A 337 -7.86 -6.04 -12.17
CA PHE A 337 -7.74 -6.23 -10.71
C PHE A 337 -7.46 -4.92 -9.99
N VAL A 338 -8.51 -4.13 -9.79
CA VAL A 338 -8.41 -2.69 -9.52
C VAL A 338 -8.32 -2.27 -8.06
N ARG A 339 -8.32 -3.20 -7.12
CA ARG A 339 -8.30 -2.85 -5.68
C ARG A 339 -7.07 -3.34 -4.95
N LEU A 340 -6.88 -4.66 -4.80
CA LEU A 340 -5.76 -5.16 -4.01
C LEU A 340 -4.42 -4.99 -4.74
N ALA A 341 -4.38 -5.11 -6.08
CA ALA A 341 -3.14 -4.97 -6.81
C ALA A 341 -2.53 -3.55 -6.74
N PRO A 342 -3.29 -2.45 -6.94
CA PRO A 342 -2.77 -1.09 -6.71
C PRO A 342 -2.32 -0.85 -5.27
N LEU A 343 -3.05 -1.40 -4.29
CA LEU A 343 -2.69 -1.27 -2.88
C LEU A 343 -1.38 -2.00 -2.56
N LEU A 344 -1.14 -3.19 -3.11
CA LEU A 344 0.16 -3.86 -2.92
C LEU A 344 1.27 -3.15 -3.70
N LEU A 345 0.95 -2.54 -4.85
CA LEU A 345 1.92 -1.86 -5.69
C LEU A 345 2.63 -0.70 -4.96
N MET A 346 1.91 0.08 -4.15
CA MET A 346 2.52 1.18 -3.37
C MET A 346 3.61 0.72 -2.39
N SER A 347 3.54 -0.52 -1.89
CA SER A 347 4.61 -1.10 -1.06
C SER A 347 5.63 -1.92 -1.88
N ALA A 348 5.22 -2.49 -3.02
CA ALA A 348 6.09 -3.26 -3.90
C ALA A 348 7.17 -2.39 -4.56
N ILE A 349 6.85 -1.15 -4.96
CA ILE A 349 7.81 -0.21 -5.56
C ILE A 349 9.00 0.08 -4.63
N PRO A 350 8.82 0.58 -3.40
CA PRO A 350 9.92 0.80 -2.48
C PRO A 350 10.60 -0.52 -2.05
N ALA A 351 9.87 -1.64 -1.94
CA ALA A 351 10.48 -2.94 -1.68
C ALA A 351 11.44 -3.38 -2.80
N ALA A 352 11.06 -3.19 -4.06
CA ALA A 352 11.86 -3.53 -5.24
C ALA A 352 13.10 -2.64 -5.40
N THR A 353 12.97 -1.36 -5.05
CA THR A 353 13.98 -0.33 -5.33
C THR A 353 14.93 -0.09 -4.15
N LEU A 354 14.45 -0.22 -2.91
CA LEU A 354 15.17 0.12 -1.68
C LEU A 354 15.41 -1.08 -0.74
N GLY A 355 14.66 -2.18 -0.90
CA GLY A 355 14.75 -3.36 -0.04
C GLY A 355 15.94 -4.27 -0.30
N GLY A 356 16.11 -5.25 0.58
CA GLY A 356 17.03 -6.38 0.51
C GLY A 356 18.35 -6.18 1.25
N ARG A 357 18.47 -5.24 2.20
CA ARG A 357 19.77 -4.84 2.78
C ARG A 357 20.16 -5.50 4.08
N TYR A 358 19.23 -5.75 4.99
CA TYR A 358 19.52 -6.26 6.33
C TYR A 358 18.87 -7.61 6.56
N ALA A 359 17.55 -7.70 6.41
CA ALA A 359 16.78 -8.89 6.78
C ALA A 359 16.57 -9.85 5.60
N SER A 360 17.61 -10.15 4.82
CA SER A 360 17.50 -10.89 3.56
C SER A 360 18.59 -11.95 3.38
N ILE A 361 18.27 -13.05 2.68
CA ILE A 361 19.30 -14.02 2.23
C ILE A 361 20.34 -13.33 1.33
N ASP A 362 19.95 -12.28 0.59
CA ASP A 362 20.87 -11.49 -0.21
C ASP A 362 21.91 -10.74 0.64
N SER A 363 21.57 -10.26 1.83
CA SER A 363 22.51 -9.57 2.71
C SER A 363 23.54 -10.54 3.28
N ILE A 364 23.10 -11.73 3.71
CA ILE A 364 23.96 -12.81 4.21
C ILE A 364 24.97 -13.24 3.13
N ASN A 365 24.53 -13.30 1.88
CA ASN A 365 25.39 -13.68 0.74
C ASN A 365 26.19 -12.51 0.15
N GLY A 366 26.18 -11.32 0.79
CA GLY A 366 26.89 -10.13 0.30
C GLY A 366 26.35 -9.53 -1.00
N ARG A 367 25.22 -10.00 -1.52
CA ARG A 367 24.60 -9.53 -2.77
C ARG A 367 23.92 -8.17 -2.63
N SER A 368 23.58 -7.76 -1.41
CA SER A 368 22.85 -6.52 -1.14
C SER A 368 23.62 -5.23 -1.48
N GLN A 369 24.95 -5.32 -1.62
CA GLN A 369 25.81 -4.17 -1.85
C GLN A 369 25.83 -3.69 -3.30
N ASN A 370 25.58 -4.58 -4.27
CA ASN A 370 25.64 -4.22 -5.68
C ASN A 370 24.25 -3.90 -6.20
N PRO A 371 23.94 -2.62 -6.48
CA PRO A 371 22.70 -2.32 -7.14
C PRO A 371 22.65 -2.96 -8.52
N MET A 372 21.52 -3.58 -8.87
CA MET A 372 21.22 -3.82 -10.28
C MET A 372 21.24 -2.44 -10.95
N THR A 373 22.28 -2.17 -11.70
CA THR A 373 22.36 -1.03 -12.61
C THR A 373 21.40 -1.36 -13.73
N VAL A 374 20.15 -0.91 -13.60
CA VAL A 374 19.26 -0.82 -14.76
C VAL A 374 19.85 0.31 -15.59
N THR A 375 20.66 -0.07 -16.58
CA THR A 375 21.36 0.86 -17.45
C THR A 375 20.36 1.46 -18.44
N PHE A 376 19.55 2.42 -17.97
CA PHE A 376 18.67 3.21 -18.84
C PHE A 376 19.46 4.02 -19.88
N SER A 377 20.78 4.16 -19.71
CA SER A 377 21.66 4.88 -20.63
C SER A 377 21.88 4.18 -21.99
N GLN A 378 21.29 3.00 -22.21
CA GLN A 378 21.31 2.35 -23.53
C GLN A 378 20.04 2.63 -24.36
N LEU A 379 19.05 3.36 -23.82
CA LEU A 379 17.88 3.74 -24.60
C LEU A 379 18.20 4.95 -25.51
N PRO A 380 17.86 4.90 -26.81
CA PRO A 380 18.21 5.94 -27.79
C PRO A 380 17.42 7.25 -27.65
N VAL A 381 16.52 7.36 -26.66
CA VAL A 381 15.69 8.55 -26.43
C VAL A 381 16.21 9.30 -25.21
N SER A 382 16.27 10.64 -25.28
CA SER A 382 16.62 11.44 -24.10
C SER A 382 15.66 11.11 -22.96
N SER A 383 16.21 10.81 -21.78
CA SER A 383 15.43 10.38 -20.61
C SER A 383 14.31 11.36 -20.27
N GLN A 384 14.52 12.66 -20.50
CA GLN A 384 13.53 13.69 -20.25
C GLN A 384 12.31 13.64 -21.19
N THR A 385 12.51 13.46 -22.50
CA THR A 385 11.40 13.37 -23.47
C THR A 385 10.53 12.15 -23.19
N MET A 386 11.14 11.02 -22.83
CA MET A 386 10.42 9.81 -22.42
C MET A 386 9.60 10.05 -21.14
N LEU A 387 10.19 10.67 -20.12
CA LEU A 387 9.49 10.97 -18.86
C LEU A 387 8.33 11.96 -19.06
N TYR A 388 8.49 12.96 -19.93
CA TYR A 388 7.42 13.87 -20.30
C TYR A 388 6.28 13.13 -21.02
N GLY A 389 6.60 12.31 -22.02
CA GLY A 389 5.60 11.50 -22.74
C GLY A 389 4.81 10.58 -21.80
N LEU A 390 5.50 9.89 -20.88
CA LEU A 390 4.85 9.07 -19.87
C LEU A 390 4.00 9.88 -18.88
N SER A 391 4.41 11.11 -18.54
CA SER A 391 3.59 12.03 -17.70
C SER A 391 2.28 12.39 -18.40
N VAL A 392 2.34 12.72 -19.69
CA VAL A 392 1.14 13.02 -20.50
C VAL A 392 0.24 11.78 -20.57
N ILE A 393 0.81 10.61 -20.86
CA ILE A 393 0.08 9.35 -20.90
C ILE A 393 -0.62 9.06 -19.57
N SER A 394 0.07 9.25 -18.44
CA SER A 394 -0.51 9.11 -17.10
C SER A 394 -1.75 9.98 -16.91
N VAL A 395 -1.67 11.26 -17.27
CA VAL A 395 -2.80 12.20 -17.14
C VAL A 395 -3.96 11.78 -18.06
N VAL A 396 -3.67 11.41 -19.30
CA VAL A 396 -4.68 10.93 -20.26
C VAL A 396 -5.42 9.72 -19.69
N PHE A 397 -4.70 8.74 -19.14
CA PHE A 397 -5.33 7.56 -18.52
C PHE A 397 -6.27 7.93 -17.36
N VAL A 398 -5.85 8.82 -16.46
CA VAL A 398 -6.70 9.28 -15.35
C VAL A 398 -7.92 10.03 -15.87
N VAL A 399 -7.73 10.99 -16.78
CA VAL A 399 -8.83 11.82 -17.32
C VAL A 399 -9.83 10.97 -18.09
N VAL A 400 -9.37 10.09 -18.98
CA VAL A 400 -10.26 9.20 -19.74
C VAL A 400 -11.02 8.27 -18.80
N GLY A 401 -10.36 7.65 -17.81
CA GLY A 401 -11.03 6.81 -16.83
C GLY A 401 -12.14 7.55 -16.08
N LEU A 402 -11.87 8.78 -15.61
CA LEU A 402 -12.86 9.61 -14.92
C LEU A 402 -14.01 10.07 -15.84
N VAL A 403 -13.72 10.47 -17.08
CA VAL A 403 -14.72 10.94 -18.06
C VAL A 403 -15.65 9.80 -18.50
N LEU A 404 -15.14 8.58 -18.60
CA LEU A 404 -15.95 7.39 -18.89
C LEU A 404 -16.87 6.96 -17.73
N GLY A 405 -16.82 7.66 -16.59
CA GLY A 405 -17.70 7.45 -15.44
C GLY A 405 -17.20 6.32 -14.54
N VAL A 406 -16.43 6.68 -13.51
CA VAL A 406 -16.12 5.76 -12.41
C VAL A 406 -17.30 5.75 -11.45
N GLU A 407 -17.98 4.61 -11.33
CA GLU A 407 -19.07 4.46 -10.37
C GLU A 407 -18.54 4.28 -8.95
N PRO A 408 -19.14 4.95 -7.95
CA PRO A 408 -18.91 4.66 -6.55
C PRO A 408 -19.01 3.18 -6.24
N SER A 409 -17.97 2.57 -5.66
CA SER A 409 -17.91 1.13 -5.38
C SER A 409 -18.10 0.20 -6.60
N GLY A 410 -18.01 0.74 -7.82
CA GLY A 410 -18.26 0.09 -9.11
C GLY A 410 -17.17 -0.90 -9.56
N TYR A 411 -16.54 -1.63 -8.63
CA TYR A 411 -15.49 -2.61 -8.93
C TYR A 411 -15.96 -3.80 -9.78
N ARG A 412 -17.26 -3.90 -10.09
CA ARG A 412 -17.83 -4.91 -10.99
C ARG A 412 -18.45 -4.31 -12.24
N SER A 413 -18.89 -3.05 -12.20
CA SER A 413 -19.60 -2.38 -13.30
C SER A 413 -18.71 -1.44 -14.11
N THR A 414 -17.70 -0.84 -13.48
CA THR A 414 -16.81 0.15 -14.11
C THR A 414 -15.34 -0.23 -13.97
N THR A 415 -15.04 -1.53 -14.05
CA THR A 415 -13.68 -2.08 -13.86
C THR A 415 -12.68 -1.45 -14.83
N GLY A 416 -13.04 -1.30 -16.10
CA GLY A 416 -12.16 -0.72 -17.12
C GLY A 416 -11.79 0.72 -16.82
N GLN A 417 -12.75 1.55 -16.44
CA GLN A 417 -12.54 2.95 -16.06
C GLN A 417 -11.60 3.06 -14.87
N ILE A 418 -11.81 2.24 -13.84
CA ILE A 418 -10.95 2.21 -12.66
C ILE A 418 -9.54 1.76 -13.02
N SER A 419 -9.39 0.72 -13.86
CA SER A 419 -8.08 0.25 -14.34
C SER A 419 -7.29 1.35 -15.02
N LEU A 420 -7.92 2.18 -15.86
CA LEU A 420 -7.25 3.33 -16.48
C LEU A 420 -6.73 4.31 -15.43
N VAL A 421 -7.55 4.67 -14.44
CA VAL A 421 -7.12 5.57 -13.35
C VAL A 421 -5.94 4.98 -12.57
N MET A 422 -5.99 3.69 -12.23
CA MET A 422 -4.92 3.01 -11.47
C MET A 422 -3.62 2.87 -12.27
N ILE A 423 -3.70 2.57 -13.57
CA ILE A 423 -2.54 2.59 -14.48
C ILE A 423 -1.97 4.01 -14.55
N GLY A 424 -2.83 5.02 -14.69
CA GLY A 424 -2.42 6.43 -14.68
C GLY A 424 -1.64 6.81 -13.42
N PHE A 425 -2.13 6.44 -12.23
CA PHE A 425 -1.42 6.66 -10.97
C PHE A 425 -0.09 5.92 -10.90
N THR A 426 -0.06 4.69 -11.41
CA THR A 426 1.16 3.88 -11.46
C THR A 426 2.23 4.54 -12.34
N ILE A 427 1.85 4.98 -13.54
CA ILE A 427 2.77 5.65 -14.46
C ILE A 427 3.29 6.94 -13.83
N ALA A 428 2.42 7.75 -13.21
CA ALA A 428 2.84 8.95 -12.49
C ALA A 428 3.90 8.64 -11.42
N ALA A 429 3.69 7.61 -10.60
CA ALA A 429 4.63 7.21 -9.56
C ALA A 429 5.96 6.73 -10.14
N LEU A 430 5.93 5.91 -11.19
CA LEU A 430 7.15 5.40 -11.84
C LEU A 430 7.95 6.52 -12.51
N VAL A 431 7.27 7.45 -13.19
CA VAL A 431 7.90 8.64 -13.79
C VAL A 431 8.56 9.48 -12.71
N PHE A 432 7.86 9.74 -11.60
CA PHE A 432 8.40 10.50 -10.48
C PHE A 432 9.65 9.83 -9.89
N GLY A 433 9.59 8.51 -9.66
CA GLY A 433 10.73 7.73 -9.14
C GLY A 433 11.92 7.72 -10.09
N ALA A 434 11.68 7.74 -11.40
CA ALA A 434 12.70 7.75 -12.43
C ALA A 434 13.41 9.12 -12.59
N GLN A 435 12.84 10.22 -12.10
CA GLN A 435 13.48 11.55 -12.21
C GLN A 435 14.88 11.59 -11.57
N GLY A 436 15.09 10.85 -10.47
CA GLY A 436 16.39 10.75 -9.80
C GLY A 436 17.52 10.10 -10.64
N PHE A 437 17.20 9.55 -11.81
CA PHE A 437 18.18 9.01 -12.76
C PHE A 437 18.53 9.99 -13.89
N SER A 438 17.77 11.07 -14.03
CA SER A 438 17.93 12.05 -15.13
C SER A 438 18.82 13.24 -14.77
N SER A 439 19.04 13.51 -13.48
CA SER A 439 19.95 14.56 -13.04
C SER A 439 21.41 14.12 -13.25
N PRO A 440 22.20 14.80 -14.09
CA PRO A 440 23.64 14.56 -14.13
C PRO A 440 24.18 14.78 -12.71
N GLU A 441 24.93 13.80 -12.19
CA GLU A 441 25.64 13.98 -10.92
C GLU A 441 26.57 15.18 -11.13
N GLN A 442 26.26 16.30 -10.48
CA GLN A 442 27.19 17.42 -10.37
C GLN A 442 28.34 16.90 -9.50
N THR A 443 29.36 16.36 -10.17
CA THR A 443 30.61 15.88 -9.57
C THR A 443 31.45 17.02 -9.04
#